data_AF-W2UJF2-F1
#
_entry.id   AF-W2UJF2-F1
#
_cell.length_a   1.000
_cell.length_b   1.000
_cell.length_c   1.000
_cell.angle_alpha   90.00
_cell.angle_beta   90.00
_cell.angle_gamma   90.00
#
_symmetry.space_group_name_H-M   'P 1'
#
loop_
_entity.id
_entity.type
_entity.pdbx_description
1 polymer ?
#
loop_
_entity_poly.entity_id
_entity_poly.type
_entity_poly.pdbx_seq_one_letter_code
_entity_poly.pdbx_strand_id
1 'polypeptide(L)'
;MTDGISKLGRSAVEMNSSADKLKNNKSAPEATANSAAAAPRPQANDEVILSKAAETAMTAGEFDEAKVAEIKQALAEGNYPLDERRIAESFVAIESMLGGK
;
A
#
# COMPACT_ATOMS: atom_id res chain seq x y z
N MET A 1 -31.37 -11.43 -12.57
CA MET A 1 -31.49 -9.95 -12.52
C MET A 1 -30.49 -9.46 -11.47
N THR A 2 -29.30 -9.03 -11.88
CA THR A 2 -28.28 -8.45 -10.98
C THR A 2 -27.73 -7.22 -11.67
N ASP A 3 -28.16 -6.04 -11.24
CA ASP A 3 -27.80 -4.77 -11.83
C ASP A 3 -26.92 -3.95 -10.86
N GLY A 4 -25.73 -3.58 -11.32
CA GLY A 4 -25.16 -2.25 -11.17
C GLY A 4 -24.63 -1.74 -9.82
N ILE A 5 -23.52 -2.29 -9.28
CA ILE A 5 -22.66 -1.57 -8.31
C ILE A 5 -21.42 -1.00 -9.02
N SER A 6 -21.60 -0.24 -10.10
CA SER A 6 -20.47 0.30 -10.89
C SER A 6 -20.52 1.81 -11.13
N LYS A 7 -21.27 2.60 -10.35
CA LYS A 7 -21.48 4.02 -10.70
C LYS A 7 -21.51 5.06 -9.58
N LEU A 8 -20.78 4.86 -8.47
CA LEU A 8 -20.63 5.91 -7.44
C LEU A 8 -19.25 6.59 -7.38
N GLY A 9 -18.41 6.44 -8.41
CA GLY A 9 -17.00 6.86 -8.32
C GLY A 9 -16.56 8.08 -9.13
N ARG A 10 -17.44 8.77 -9.88
CA ARG A 10 -17.01 9.92 -10.71
C ARG A 10 -17.90 11.13 -10.50
N SER A 11 -17.25 12.28 -10.41
CA SER A 11 -17.76 13.65 -10.51
C SER A 11 -18.06 14.38 -9.20
N ALA A 12 -17.00 14.82 -8.51
CA ALA A 12 -16.99 16.11 -7.84
C ALA A 12 -15.55 16.48 -7.43
N VAL A 13 -14.77 17.07 -8.35
CA VAL A 13 -13.89 18.26 -8.18
C VAL A 13 -13.32 18.57 -9.56
N GLU A 14 -14.08 19.31 -10.37
CA GLU A 14 -13.54 20.17 -11.43
C GLU A 14 -14.37 21.45 -11.37
N MET A 15 -13.87 22.46 -10.66
CA MET A 15 -14.37 23.83 -10.74
C MET A 15 -13.31 24.70 -11.40
N ASN A 16 -13.68 25.18 -12.58
CA ASN A 16 -13.01 26.13 -13.44
C ASN A 16 -12.50 27.38 -12.69
N SER A 17 -11.24 27.75 -12.90
CA SER A 17 -10.80 29.15 -12.79
C SER A 17 -10.63 29.73 -14.18
N SER A 18 -11.75 30.22 -14.71
CA SER A 18 -11.79 31.18 -15.82
C SER A 18 -11.28 32.53 -15.31
N ALA A 19 -9.96 32.71 -15.29
CA ALA A 19 -9.35 34.02 -15.09
C ALA A 19 -8.51 34.35 -16.32
N ASP A 20 -9.02 35.31 -17.09
CA ASP A 20 -8.27 36.18 -17.99
C ASP A 20 -7.52 35.52 -19.16
N LYS A 21 -8.30 35.17 -20.19
CA LYS A 21 -7.90 35.57 -21.55
C LYS A 21 -7.86 37.10 -21.59
N LEU A 22 -6.77 37.68 -22.12
CA LEU A 22 -6.71 38.84 -23.06
C LEU A 22 -5.54 39.80 -22.79
N LYS A 23 -4.44 39.60 -23.51
CA LYS A 23 -3.49 40.60 -24.07
C LYS A 23 -2.26 39.78 -24.51
N ASN A 24 -1.79 39.74 -25.74
CA ASN A 24 -1.98 40.61 -26.89
C ASN A 24 -1.33 39.88 -28.09
N ASN A 25 -2.02 39.89 -29.23
CA ASN A 25 -1.60 39.31 -30.52
C ASN A 25 -0.20 39.75 -30.98
N LYS A 26 0.56 38.83 -31.60
CA LYS A 26 1.20 39.12 -32.90
C LYS A 26 1.53 37.84 -33.70
N SER A 27 0.75 37.66 -34.76
CA SER A 27 0.96 37.02 -36.08
C SER A 27 2.11 36.03 -36.33
N ALA A 28 1.73 34.92 -36.98
CA ALA A 28 2.52 33.77 -37.46
C ALA A 28 3.59 34.11 -38.55
N PRO A 29 4.48 33.16 -38.95
CA PRO A 29 4.08 32.08 -39.86
C PRO A 29 4.69 30.69 -39.56
N GLU A 30 4.08 29.66 -40.18
CA GLU A 30 4.52 28.26 -40.23
C GLU A 30 5.97 28.09 -40.72
N ALA A 31 6.70 27.17 -40.09
CA ALA A 31 7.68 26.33 -40.76
C ALA A 31 7.84 25.00 -39.98
N THR A 32 7.55 23.92 -40.69
CA THR A 32 7.77 22.51 -40.35
C THR A 32 9.11 22.22 -39.68
N ALA A 33 9.08 21.56 -38.51
CA ALA A 33 10.14 20.65 -38.09
C ALA A 33 9.55 19.57 -37.19
N ASN A 34 9.58 18.34 -37.71
CA ASN A 34 9.35 17.07 -37.05
C ASN A 34 10.00 17.07 -35.64
N SER A 35 9.23 17.21 -34.57
CA SER A 35 9.71 16.92 -33.22
C SER A 35 9.16 15.56 -32.81
N ALA A 36 10.11 14.64 -32.70
CA ALA A 36 9.95 13.25 -32.33
C ALA A 36 8.92 13.05 -31.21
N ALA A 37 8.18 11.95 -31.32
CA ALA A 37 7.36 11.41 -30.27
C ALA A 37 8.07 11.57 -28.92
N ALA A 38 7.48 12.35 -28.02
CA ALA A 38 7.96 12.47 -26.66
C ALA A 38 8.04 11.06 -26.07
N ALA A 39 9.26 10.55 -25.92
CA ALA A 39 9.50 9.29 -25.24
C ALA A 39 8.82 9.35 -23.87
N PRO A 40 8.15 8.27 -23.43
CA PRO A 40 7.57 8.25 -22.08
C PRO A 40 8.68 8.55 -21.09
N ARG A 41 8.51 9.62 -20.30
CA ARG A 41 9.42 9.89 -19.18
C ARG A 41 9.42 8.63 -18.30
N PRO A 42 10.59 8.10 -17.90
CA PRO A 42 10.63 6.98 -16.99
C PRO A 42 9.86 7.37 -15.72
N GLN A 43 8.88 6.54 -15.36
CA GLN A 43 8.20 6.68 -14.08
C GLN A 43 9.29 6.58 -13.01
N ALA A 44 9.39 7.58 -12.14
CA ALA A 44 10.29 7.53 -11.01
C ALA A 44 9.84 6.34 -10.14
N ASN A 45 10.60 5.25 -10.19
CA ASN A 45 10.38 4.12 -9.31
C ASN A 45 10.87 4.55 -7.93
N ASP A 46 9.95 4.79 -7.01
CA ASP A 46 10.29 4.93 -5.60
C ASP A 46 10.79 3.56 -5.12
N GLU A 47 12.06 3.48 -4.75
CA GLU A 47 12.70 2.26 -4.28
C GLU A 47 12.98 2.36 -2.77
N VAL A 48 12.57 1.34 -2.03
CA VAL A 48 12.87 1.20 -0.61
C VAL A 48 13.91 0.11 -0.45
N ILE A 49 15.15 0.50 -0.17
CA ILE A 49 16.25 -0.44 0.08
C ILE A 49 16.29 -0.76 1.58
N LEU A 50 16.10 -2.03 1.92
CA LEU A 50 16.20 -2.51 3.29
C LEU A 50 17.66 -2.53 3.75
N SER A 51 17.89 -2.23 5.03
CA SER A 51 19.21 -2.40 5.61
C SER A 51 19.52 -3.89 5.79
N LYS A 52 20.81 -4.28 5.74
CA LYS A 52 21.24 -5.66 6.05
C LYS A 52 20.74 -6.17 7.40
N ALA A 53 20.54 -5.28 8.38
CA ALA A 53 19.99 -5.64 9.68
C ALA A 53 18.51 -6.07 9.59
N ALA A 54 17.72 -5.43 8.72
CA ALA A 54 16.34 -5.81 8.47
C ALA A 54 16.25 -7.14 7.69
N GLU A 55 17.08 -7.33 6.66
CA GLU A 55 17.14 -8.58 5.89
C GLU A 55 17.51 -9.79 6.77
N THR A 56 18.49 -9.61 7.66
CA THR A 56 18.90 -10.66 8.60
C THR A 56 17.85 -10.93 9.66
N ALA A 57 17.18 -9.90 10.20
CA ALA A 57 16.09 -10.08 11.16
C ALA A 57 14.88 -10.82 10.55
N MET A 58 14.56 -10.58 9.27
CA MET A 58 13.51 -11.31 8.57
C MET A 58 13.87 -12.78 8.34
N THR A 59 15.14 -13.06 8.07
CA THR A 59 15.65 -14.44 7.96
C THR A 59 15.73 -15.14 9.32
N ALA A 60 16.01 -14.38 10.39
CA ALA A 60 16.07 -14.87 11.77
C ALA A 60 14.69 -15.05 12.43
N GLY A 61 13.60 -14.69 11.73
CA GLY A 61 12.25 -15.12 12.09
C GLY A 61 12.13 -16.62 11.87
N GLU A 62 12.74 -17.42 12.75
CA GLU A 62 12.79 -18.87 12.64
C GLU A 62 11.37 -19.45 12.66
N PHE A 63 10.94 -20.01 11.52
CA PHE A 63 9.68 -20.73 11.42
C PHE A 63 9.91 -22.17 11.92
N ASP A 64 9.44 -22.46 13.14
CA ASP A 64 9.55 -23.79 13.73
C ASP A 64 8.37 -24.67 13.28
N GLU A 65 8.59 -25.44 12.21
CA GLU A 65 7.61 -26.39 11.68
C GLU A 65 7.16 -27.44 12.70
N ALA A 66 8.08 -27.91 13.55
CA ALA A 66 7.79 -28.95 14.53
C ALA A 66 6.82 -28.41 15.61
N LYS A 67 7.09 -27.21 16.12
CA LYS A 67 6.20 -26.53 17.06
C LYS A 67 4.83 -26.24 16.46
N VAL A 68 4.78 -25.83 15.18
CA VAL A 68 3.51 -25.58 14.49
C VAL A 68 2.70 -26.87 14.36
N ALA A 69 3.33 -27.99 14.05
CA ALA A 69 2.67 -29.29 13.97
C ALA A 69 2.09 -29.72 15.33
N GLU A 70 2.88 -29.58 16.40
CA GLU A 70 2.44 -29.88 17.78
C GLU A 70 1.22 -29.04 18.19
N ILE A 71 1.25 -27.73 17.94
CA ILE A 71 0.13 -26.83 18.24
C ILE A 71 -1.12 -27.24 17.45
N LYS A 72 -0.99 -27.55 16.17
CA LYS A 72 -2.11 -28.01 15.32
C LYS A 72 -2.73 -29.29 15.88
N GLN A 73 -1.89 -30.24 16.30
CA GLN A 73 -2.36 -31.49 16.90
C GLN A 73 -3.10 -31.22 18.22
N ALA A 74 -2.52 -30.42 19.12
CA ALA A 74 -3.14 -30.08 20.40
C ALA A 74 -4.50 -29.36 20.21
N LEU A 75 -4.63 -28.51 19.20
CA LEU A 75 -5.90 -27.88 18.83
C LEU A 75 -6.93 -28.89 18.31
N ALA A 76 -6.51 -29.85 17.46
CA ALA A 76 -7.39 -30.88 16.94
C ALA A 76 -7.89 -31.84 18.03
N GLU A 77 -7.03 -32.16 19.01
CA GLU A 77 -7.36 -32.98 20.18
C GLU A 77 -8.13 -32.22 21.26
N GLY A 78 -8.25 -30.88 21.13
CA GLY A 78 -8.90 -30.01 22.12
C GLY A 78 -8.08 -29.83 23.41
N ASN A 79 -6.81 -30.21 23.43
CA ASN A 79 -5.91 -30.13 24.58
C ASN A 79 -4.97 -28.92 24.53
N TYR A 80 -5.23 -27.95 23.64
CA TYR A 80 -4.45 -26.72 23.61
C TYR A 80 -4.76 -25.85 24.84
N PRO A 81 -3.75 -25.46 25.64
CA PRO A 81 -3.97 -24.74 26.89
C PRO A 81 -4.47 -23.32 26.62
N LEU A 82 -5.64 -22.98 27.17
CA LEU A 82 -6.18 -21.63 27.19
C LEU A 82 -5.93 -20.99 28.56
N ASP A 83 -4.96 -20.07 28.64
CA ASP A 83 -4.69 -19.29 29.86
C ASP A 83 -5.03 -17.82 29.59
N GLU A 84 -6.06 -17.32 30.28
CA GLU A 84 -6.57 -15.95 30.15
C GLU A 84 -5.49 -14.89 30.38
N ARG A 85 -4.55 -15.14 31.30
CA ARG A 85 -3.49 -14.19 31.63
C ARG A 85 -2.50 -14.07 30.48
N ARG A 86 -2.08 -15.21 29.90
CA ARG A 86 -1.19 -15.22 28.73
C ARG A 86 -1.81 -14.51 27.53
N ILE A 87 -3.12 -14.68 27.34
CA ILE A 87 -3.85 -13.98 26.29
C ILE A 87 -3.78 -12.48 26.56
N ALA A 88 -4.19 -12.01 27.74
CA ALA A 88 -4.15 -10.58 28.08
C ALA A 88 -2.75 -9.97 27.91
N GLU A 89 -1.69 -10.63 28.40
CA GLU A 89 -0.30 -10.19 28.25
C GLU A 89 0.10 -10.06 26.77
N SER A 90 -0.28 -11.03 25.93
CA SER A 90 0.01 -11.01 24.49
C SER A 90 -0.72 -9.88 23.77
N PHE A 91 -1.98 -9.62 24.15
CA PHE A 91 -2.77 -8.52 23.60
C PHE A 91 -2.17 -7.16 23.96
N VAL A 92 -1.80 -6.94 25.23
CA VAL A 92 -1.16 -5.69 25.67
C VAL A 92 0.16 -5.44 24.93
N ALA A 93 0.96 -6.50 24.73
CA ALA A 93 2.21 -6.38 23.98
C ALA A 93 1.99 -5.93 22.53
N ILE A 94 0.98 -6.49 21.86
CA ILE A 94 0.62 -6.13 20.47
C ILE A 94 0.04 -4.71 20.41
N GLU A 95 -0.84 -4.35 21.34
CA GLU A 95 -1.40 -2.99 21.42
C GLU A 95 -0.31 -1.95 21.61
N SER A 96 0.67 -2.22 22.47
CA SER A 96 1.83 -1.35 22.70
C SER A 96 2.65 -1.12 21.41
N MET A 97 2.78 -2.14 20.56
CA MET A 97 3.47 -2.02 19.27
C MET A 97 2.67 -1.21 18.24
N LEU A 98 1.33 -1.27 18.30
CA LEU A 98 0.43 -0.53 17.41
C LEU A 98 0.13 0.90 17.89
N GLY A 99 0.68 1.31 19.04
CA GLY A 99 0.42 2.63 19.63
C GLY A 99 -0.90 2.73 20.41
N GLY A 100 -1.48 1.59 20.77
CA GLY A 100 -2.49 1.50 21.82
C GLY A 100 -1.85 1.83 23.17
N LYS A 101 -2.54 2.67 23.96
CA LYS A 101 -2.07 3.16 25.26
C LYS A 101 -2.23 2.16 26.38
#